data_AF-A0A4V1CMN4-F1
#
_entry.id   AF-A0A4V1CMN4-F1
#
_cell.length_a   1.000
_cell.length_b   1.000
_cell.length_c   1.000
_cell.angle_alpha   90.00
_cell.angle_beta   90.00
_cell.angle_gamma   90.00
#
_symmetry.space_group_name_H-M   'P 1'
#
loop_
_entity.id
_entity.type
_entity.pdbx_description
1 polymer ?
#
loop_
_entity_poly.entity_id
_entity_poly.type
_entity_poly.pdbx_seq_one_letter_code
_entity_poly.pdbx_strand_id
1 'polypeptide(L)'
;MHERAATSDAGAAAPPDGIETFRAGARRHAEQAPRALDHLPRGTYERVPLPGDAPVRELMVYRPSGGPDRPGVFVNLHGGGFVLGDWEGDDPYCRHLADTAGCTVVNVDYLLAPEHPFPAAVHQVTDLLAWLGAGASVFGADGTRLAVGGHSAGGNLAAAACLLAARRGQPGPRGLVVDYAPLDLATAPAGKLAAGAAPEAVELAQIGARFNAWYLPSPAAGADELASPVRARDLSVLPPTLVLTAEHDLLRADGDRFADRLRAAGVDTEHAVHPGSGHAFTHVGPEDQAAAAWQRMADFLRRVLGGDPCA
;
A
#
# COMPACT_ATOMS: atom_id res chain seq x y z
N MET A 1 -32.34 10.59 -44.96
CA MET A 1 -31.10 11.37 -45.02
C MET A 1 -31.16 12.41 -43.91
N HIS A 2 -30.33 12.43 -42.87
CA HIS A 2 -29.18 11.63 -42.49
C HIS A 2 -29.12 11.67 -40.96
N GLU A 3 -28.89 10.51 -40.35
CA GLU A 3 -28.30 10.39 -39.02
C GLU A 3 -27.07 11.30 -38.89
N ARG A 4 -26.91 11.92 -37.72
CA ARG A 4 -25.58 12.28 -37.21
C ARG A 4 -25.30 11.41 -35.99
N ALA A 5 -24.72 10.25 -36.29
CA ALA A 5 -23.79 9.58 -35.39
C ALA A 5 -22.41 10.26 -35.49
N ALA A 6 -21.55 9.88 -34.53
CA ALA A 6 -20.12 10.18 -34.39
C ALA A 6 -19.77 11.49 -33.68
N THR A 7 -18.94 11.53 -32.63
CA THR A 7 -18.06 10.49 -32.05
C THR A 7 -17.67 10.93 -30.64
N SER A 8 -17.83 10.02 -29.67
CA SER A 8 -17.12 10.06 -28.41
C SER A 8 -15.66 9.69 -28.68
N ASP A 9 -14.78 10.68 -28.67
CA ASP A 9 -13.35 10.44 -28.53
C ASP A 9 -12.76 11.53 -27.63
N ALA A 10 -12.60 11.18 -26.36
CA ALA A 10 -11.74 11.89 -25.44
C ALA A 10 -10.97 10.82 -24.67
N GLY A 11 -10.12 10.08 -25.39
CA GLY A 11 -9.01 9.38 -24.79
C GLY A 11 -8.31 10.31 -23.81
N ALA A 12 -8.04 9.80 -22.60
CA ALA A 12 -7.42 10.54 -21.51
C ALA A 12 -6.10 11.17 -21.97
N ALA A 13 -6.12 12.47 -22.27
CA ALA A 13 -4.92 13.24 -22.53
C ALA A 13 -4.15 13.40 -21.21
N ALA A 14 -2.85 13.08 -21.23
CA ALA A 14 -1.96 13.42 -20.13
C ALA A 14 -2.03 14.95 -19.90
N PRO A 15 -1.98 15.42 -18.64
CA PRO A 15 -2.02 16.84 -18.33
C PRO A 15 -0.82 17.58 -18.93
N PRO A 16 -0.92 18.90 -19.12
CA PRO A 16 0.05 19.71 -19.87
C PRO A 16 1.46 19.76 -19.22
N ASP A 17 1.57 19.47 -17.93
CA ASP A 17 2.83 19.47 -17.20
C ASP A 17 3.42 18.06 -17.08
N GLY A 18 4.69 17.93 -17.46
CA GLY A 18 5.45 16.68 -17.37
C GLY A 18 5.56 16.13 -15.94
N ILE A 19 5.95 14.86 -15.82
CA ILE A 19 6.02 14.14 -14.54
C ILE A 19 6.87 14.84 -13.47
N GLU A 20 7.98 15.47 -13.85
CA GLU A 20 8.85 16.14 -12.90
C GLU A 20 8.17 17.35 -12.24
N THR A 21 7.38 18.11 -12.99
CA THR A 21 6.57 19.21 -12.44
C THR A 21 5.54 18.68 -11.45
N PHE A 22 4.91 17.54 -11.78
CA PHE A 22 3.95 16.89 -10.90
C PHE A 22 4.60 16.41 -9.59
N ARG A 23 5.72 15.68 -9.69
CA ARG A 23 6.51 15.22 -8.53
C ARG A 23 6.95 16.38 -7.66
N ALA A 24 7.45 17.47 -8.25
CA ALA A 24 7.86 18.66 -7.50
C ALA A 24 6.68 19.36 -6.81
N GLY A 25 5.52 19.43 -7.47
CA GLY A 25 4.29 19.95 -6.87
C GLY A 25 3.81 19.11 -5.69
N ALA A 26 3.78 17.79 -5.86
CA ALA A 26 3.37 16.87 -4.81
C ALA A 26 4.31 16.92 -3.58
N ARG A 27 5.63 17.00 -3.79
CA ARG A 27 6.61 17.18 -2.70
C ARG A 27 6.35 18.44 -1.90
N ARG A 28 6.21 19.60 -2.57
CA ARG A 28 5.87 20.87 -1.90
C ARG A 28 4.56 20.80 -1.13
N HIS A 29 3.55 20.14 -1.69
CA HIS A 29 2.28 19.95 -1.00
C HIS A 29 2.43 19.09 0.26
N ALA A 30 3.16 17.98 0.17
CA ALA A 30 3.41 17.07 1.30
C ALA A 30 4.25 17.70 2.43
N GLU A 31 5.15 18.62 2.10
CA GLU A 31 5.94 19.41 3.07
C GLU A 31 5.09 20.43 3.83
N GLN A 32 4.00 20.92 3.21
CA GLN A 32 3.12 21.96 3.78
C GLN A 32 1.87 21.37 4.47
N ALA A 33 1.48 20.15 4.12
CA ALA A 33 0.28 19.51 4.66
C ALA A 33 0.46 19.17 6.15
N PRO A 34 -0.51 19.53 7.02
CA PRO A 34 -0.48 19.12 8.42
C PRO A 34 -0.58 17.58 8.49
N ARG A 35 0.27 16.97 9.33
CA ARG A 35 0.27 15.53 9.56
C ARG A 35 -0.65 15.21 10.75
N ALA A 36 -1.38 14.11 10.66
CA ALA A 36 -2.39 13.73 11.65
C ALA A 36 -1.81 13.49 13.05
N LEU A 37 -0.55 13.05 13.13
CA LEU A 37 0.14 12.70 14.38
C LEU A 37 1.53 13.37 14.43
N ASP A 38 1.57 14.65 14.07
CA ASP A 38 2.81 15.46 14.02
C ASP A 38 3.52 15.63 15.38
N HIS A 39 2.78 15.47 16.48
CA HIS A 39 3.29 15.55 17.84
C HIS A 39 4.13 14.33 18.28
N LEU A 40 4.07 13.22 17.53
CA LEU A 40 4.85 12.03 17.86
C LEU A 40 6.34 12.25 17.56
N PRO A 41 7.26 11.78 18.43
CA PRO A 41 8.68 12.05 18.28
C PRO A 41 9.27 11.35 17.04
N ARG A 42 10.06 12.09 16.26
CA ARG A 42 10.80 11.53 15.11
C ARG A 42 11.84 10.50 15.55
N GLY A 43 11.80 9.36 14.87
CA GLY A 43 12.58 8.14 15.07
C GLY A 43 14.08 8.29 15.08
N THR A 44 14.76 7.26 15.60
CA THR A 44 16.00 6.82 14.95
C THR A 44 15.66 5.60 14.11
N TYR A 45 16.03 5.62 12.84
CA TYR A 45 16.02 4.47 11.95
C TYR A 45 17.47 4.11 11.60
N GLU A 46 17.67 2.87 11.16
CA GLU A 46 18.95 2.43 10.61
C GLU A 46 18.83 2.24 9.11
N ARG A 47 19.78 2.82 8.37
CA ARG A 47 19.96 2.53 6.94
C ARG A 47 20.79 1.28 6.83
N VAL A 48 20.20 0.21 6.32
CA VAL A 48 20.88 -1.08 6.19
C VAL A 48 21.16 -1.38 4.72
N PRO A 49 22.42 -1.28 4.28
CA PRO A 49 22.78 -1.62 2.91
C PRO A 49 22.63 -3.13 2.71
N LEU A 50 22.03 -3.53 1.60
CA LEU A 50 21.88 -4.93 1.24
C LEU A 50 22.98 -5.38 0.26
N PRO A 51 23.35 -6.67 0.25
CA PRO A 51 24.27 -7.24 -0.74
C PRO A 51 23.78 -7.00 -2.18
N GLY A 52 24.70 -7.04 -3.15
CA GLY A 52 24.43 -6.57 -4.52
C GLY A 52 23.30 -7.31 -5.26
N ASP A 53 23.04 -8.57 -4.95
CA ASP A 53 21.95 -9.37 -5.54
C ASP A 53 20.59 -9.14 -4.86
N ALA A 54 20.53 -8.29 -3.82
CA ALA A 54 19.28 -7.98 -3.16
C ALA A 54 18.34 -7.16 -4.06
N PRO A 55 17.01 -7.35 -3.95
CA PRO A 55 16.02 -6.66 -4.79
C PRO A 55 15.99 -5.14 -4.58
N VAL A 56 16.45 -4.67 -3.43
CA VAL A 56 16.58 -3.26 -3.05
C VAL A 56 17.98 -3.02 -2.52
N ARG A 57 18.52 -1.81 -2.70
CA ARG A 57 19.91 -1.50 -2.32
C ARG A 57 20.08 -1.20 -0.84
N GLU A 58 19.03 -0.65 -0.22
CA GLU A 58 19.06 -0.21 1.16
C GLU A 58 17.67 -0.34 1.76
N LEU A 59 17.60 -0.67 3.05
CA LEU A 59 16.39 -0.73 3.83
C LEU A 59 16.44 0.30 4.96
N MET A 60 15.29 0.92 5.25
CA MET A 60 15.12 1.75 6.43
C MET A 60 14.46 0.90 7.50
N VAL A 61 15.25 0.56 8.52
CA VAL A 61 14.87 -0.40 9.55
C VAL A 61 14.57 0.33 10.86
N TYR A 62 13.37 0.10 11.36
CA TYR A 62 12.87 0.59 12.64
C TYR A 62 12.77 -0.59 13.60
N ARG A 63 13.54 -0.55 14.68
CA ARG A 63 13.50 -1.58 15.72
C ARG A 63 12.60 -1.14 16.86
N PRO A 64 11.83 -2.07 17.46
CA PRO A 64 11.04 -1.75 18.62
C PRO A 64 11.98 -1.43 19.79
N SER A 65 11.65 -0.40 20.57
CA SER A 65 12.39 0.01 21.76
C SER A 65 12.34 -1.02 22.91
N GLY A 66 11.38 -1.94 22.87
CA GLY A 66 11.28 -3.09 23.76
C GLY A 66 10.50 -4.23 23.10
N GLY A 67 10.67 -5.46 23.56
CA GLY A 67 10.02 -6.63 22.97
C GLY A 67 10.91 -7.87 22.97
N PRO A 68 10.58 -8.89 22.15
CA PRO A 68 11.38 -10.10 22.06
C PRO A 68 12.76 -9.85 21.44
N ASP A 69 13.76 -10.64 21.82
CA ASP A 69 15.14 -10.54 21.29
C ASP A 69 15.20 -10.70 19.76
N ARG A 70 14.25 -11.45 19.19
CA ARG A 70 14.06 -11.62 17.74
C ARG A 70 12.62 -11.27 17.37
N PRO A 71 12.29 -9.99 17.12
CA PRO A 71 10.95 -9.60 16.71
C PRO A 71 10.62 -10.10 15.30
N GLY A 72 9.32 -10.28 15.02
CA GLY A 72 8.84 -10.47 13.65
C GLY A 72 9.05 -9.22 12.80
N VAL A 73 8.87 -9.34 11.49
CA VAL A 73 9.10 -8.26 10.52
C VAL A 73 7.79 -7.79 9.91
N PHE A 74 7.56 -6.48 9.89
CA PHE A 74 6.54 -5.86 9.06
C PHE A 74 7.20 -5.07 7.93
N VAL A 75 6.93 -5.45 6.69
CA VAL A 75 7.41 -4.73 5.50
C VAL A 75 6.37 -3.68 5.11
N ASN A 76 6.72 -2.40 5.27
CA ASN A 76 5.89 -1.28 4.87
C ASN A 76 6.22 -0.80 3.45
N LEU A 77 5.17 -0.56 2.68
CA LEU A 77 5.23 0.00 1.33
C LEU A 77 4.46 1.33 1.33
N HIS A 78 5.15 2.41 0.98
CA HIS A 78 4.54 3.74 0.96
C HIS A 78 3.51 3.91 -0.17
N GLY A 79 2.57 4.82 0.03
CA GLY A 79 1.62 5.28 -0.99
C GLY A 79 2.25 6.24 -2.01
N GLY A 80 1.42 6.95 -2.77
CA GLY A 80 1.89 7.89 -3.80
C GLY A 80 1.61 7.45 -5.24
N GLY A 81 0.59 6.61 -5.44
CA GLY A 81 0.10 6.26 -6.78
C GLY A 81 1.16 5.57 -7.65
N PHE A 82 2.08 4.82 -7.03
CA PHE A 82 3.20 4.11 -7.68
C PHE A 82 4.25 5.02 -8.34
N VAL A 83 4.11 6.34 -8.22
CA VAL A 83 4.85 7.36 -8.98
C VAL A 83 5.55 8.38 -8.08
N LEU A 84 5.01 8.55 -6.87
CA LEU A 84 5.46 9.45 -5.83
C LEU A 84 5.80 8.65 -4.57
N GLY A 85 6.29 9.40 -3.58
CA GLY A 85 6.61 8.88 -2.27
C GLY A 85 8.05 8.46 -2.18
N ASP A 86 8.48 8.36 -0.95
CA ASP A 86 9.75 7.84 -0.49
C ASP A 86 9.50 7.32 0.92
N TRP A 87 10.53 6.74 1.52
CA TRP A 87 10.46 6.23 2.87
C TRP A 87 10.29 7.34 3.94
N GLU A 88 10.70 8.59 3.68
CA GLU A 88 10.66 9.67 4.68
C GLU A 88 9.22 10.04 5.03
N GLY A 89 8.32 9.97 4.06
CA GLY A 89 6.89 10.26 4.25
C GLY A 89 6.19 9.37 5.28
N ASP A 90 6.73 8.18 5.54
CA ASP A 90 6.18 7.15 6.41
C ASP A 90 6.97 7.00 7.73
N ASP A 91 8.01 7.81 7.98
CA ASP A 91 8.89 7.66 9.15
C ASP A 91 8.16 7.67 10.51
N PRO A 92 7.26 8.65 10.82
CA PRO A 92 6.53 8.64 12.09
C PRO A 92 5.61 7.43 12.23
N TYR A 93 4.99 7.02 11.13
CA TYR A 93 4.09 5.87 11.04
C TYR A 93 4.84 4.55 11.30
N CYS A 94 5.97 4.34 10.62
CA CYS A 94 6.78 3.15 10.75
C CYS A 94 7.36 3.01 12.16
N ARG A 95 7.83 4.12 12.75
CA ARG A 95 8.32 4.12 14.13
C ARG A 95 7.21 3.74 15.10
N HIS A 96 6.05 4.39 14.99
CA HIS A 96 4.92 4.12 15.89
C HIS A 96 4.50 2.65 15.83
N LEU A 97 4.41 2.07 14.63
CA LEU A 97 4.09 0.66 14.46
C LEU A 97 5.17 -0.26 15.02
N ALA A 98 6.45 0.06 14.83
CA ALA A 98 7.54 -0.75 15.39
C ALA A 98 7.39 -0.89 16.91
N ASP A 99 7.26 0.24 17.61
CA ASP A 99 7.11 0.27 19.07
C ASP A 99 5.78 -0.36 19.54
N THR A 100 4.66 0.02 18.94
CA THR A 100 3.32 -0.39 19.42
C THR A 100 2.98 -1.84 19.06
N ALA A 101 3.51 -2.34 17.95
CA ALA A 101 3.35 -3.74 17.56
C ALA A 101 4.46 -4.64 18.13
N GLY A 102 5.55 -4.08 18.66
CA GLY A 102 6.71 -4.85 19.13
C GLY A 102 7.38 -5.65 18.01
N CYS A 103 7.43 -5.09 16.80
CA CYS A 103 7.98 -5.74 15.61
C CYS A 103 9.04 -4.86 14.92
N THR A 104 9.94 -5.48 14.15
CA THR A 104 10.84 -4.72 13.28
C THR A 104 10.06 -4.25 12.06
N VAL A 105 10.03 -2.95 11.80
CA VAL A 105 9.46 -2.40 10.57
C VAL A 105 10.56 -2.15 9.55
N VAL A 106 10.37 -2.69 8.35
CA VAL A 106 11.23 -2.48 7.18
C VAL A 106 10.48 -1.58 6.22
N ASN A 107 10.88 -0.32 6.14
CA ASN A 107 10.30 0.65 5.22
C ASN A 107 11.09 0.63 3.90
N VAL A 108 10.38 0.44 2.79
CA VAL A 108 10.98 0.10 1.49
C VAL A 108 10.80 1.23 0.50
N ASP A 109 11.91 1.67 -0.10
CA ASP A 109 11.92 2.57 -1.24
C ASP A 109 11.87 1.73 -2.53
N TYR A 110 10.64 1.43 -3.00
CA TYR A 110 10.41 0.53 -4.13
C TYR A 110 10.54 1.26 -5.48
N LEU A 111 10.66 0.49 -6.57
CA LEU A 111 10.77 1.04 -7.92
C LEU A 111 9.52 1.85 -8.30
N LEU A 112 9.72 3.11 -8.68
CA LEU A 112 8.62 3.99 -9.10
C LEU A 112 8.42 3.96 -10.62
N ALA A 113 7.15 4.11 -11.01
CA ALA A 113 6.76 4.41 -12.36
C ALA A 113 6.94 5.91 -12.65
N PRO A 114 7.13 6.30 -13.91
CA PRO A 114 7.12 5.51 -15.15
C PRO A 114 8.50 4.92 -15.52
N GLU A 115 9.55 5.19 -14.75
CA GLU A 115 10.88 4.60 -14.98
C GLU A 115 10.81 3.07 -14.92
N HIS A 116 9.98 2.57 -14.01
CA HIS A 116 9.71 1.15 -13.80
C HIS A 116 8.20 0.89 -13.73
N PRO A 117 7.51 0.82 -14.88
CA PRO A 117 6.06 0.63 -14.91
C PRO A 117 5.68 -0.78 -14.41
N PHE A 118 4.38 -1.00 -14.19
CA PHE A 118 3.83 -2.32 -13.85
C PHE A 118 4.36 -3.41 -14.81
N PRO A 119 4.83 -4.59 -14.32
CA PRO A 119 4.77 -5.07 -12.94
C PRO A 119 6.08 -4.96 -12.13
N ALA A 120 6.99 -4.03 -12.47
CA ALA A 120 8.36 -4.01 -11.92
C ALA A 120 8.40 -3.95 -10.37
N ALA A 121 7.65 -3.02 -9.76
CA ALA A 121 7.57 -2.91 -8.29
C ALA A 121 6.98 -4.18 -7.64
N VAL A 122 5.98 -4.81 -8.25
CA VAL A 122 5.38 -6.06 -7.73
C VAL A 122 6.43 -7.17 -7.68
N HIS A 123 7.24 -7.30 -8.73
CA HIS A 123 8.33 -8.29 -8.76
C HIS A 123 9.38 -7.99 -7.68
N GLN A 124 9.85 -6.73 -7.59
CA GLN A 124 10.83 -6.32 -6.59
C GLN A 124 10.36 -6.62 -5.16
N VAL A 125 9.12 -6.24 -4.83
CA VAL A 125 8.55 -6.48 -3.50
C VAL A 125 8.43 -7.99 -3.25
N THR A 126 7.94 -8.77 -4.22
CA THR A 126 7.83 -10.24 -4.06
C THR A 126 9.19 -10.88 -3.78
N ASP A 127 10.22 -10.47 -4.53
CA ASP A 127 11.58 -10.98 -4.35
C ASP A 127 12.15 -10.54 -2.99
N LEU A 128 11.83 -9.32 -2.53
CA LEU A 128 12.24 -8.81 -1.22
C LEU A 128 11.61 -9.61 -0.07
N LEU A 129 10.32 -9.94 -0.17
CA LEU A 129 9.63 -10.77 0.84
C LEU A 129 10.27 -12.15 0.94
N ALA A 130 10.58 -12.78 -0.20
CA ALA A 130 11.28 -14.06 -0.23
C ALA A 130 12.69 -13.96 0.38
N TRP A 131 13.43 -12.89 0.05
CA TRP A 131 14.77 -12.63 0.57
C TRP A 131 14.79 -12.43 2.09
N LEU A 132 13.87 -11.61 2.61
CA LEU A 132 13.71 -11.38 4.06
C LEU A 132 13.29 -12.67 4.78
N GLY A 133 12.37 -13.44 4.20
CA GLY A 133 11.93 -14.72 4.76
C GLY A 133 13.07 -15.74 4.91
N ALA A 134 14.04 -15.72 4.00
CA ALA A 134 15.21 -16.60 4.04
C ALA A 134 16.34 -16.10 4.96
N GLY A 135 16.45 -14.79 5.24
CA GLY A 135 17.70 -14.19 5.74
C GLY A 135 17.60 -13.04 6.75
N ALA A 136 16.42 -12.70 7.30
CA ALA A 136 16.28 -11.55 8.19
C ALA A 136 17.05 -11.64 9.53
N SER A 137 17.71 -12.76 9.84
CA SER A 137 18.62 -12.87 10.98
C SER A 137 19.75 -11.85 10.94
N VAL A 138 20.14 -11.37 9.74
CA VAL A 138 21.14 -10.31 9.56
C VAL A 138 20.75 -9.01 10.28
N PHE A 139 19.45 -8.79 10.54
CA PHE A 139 18.96 -7.59 11.22
C PHE A 139 18.56 -7.83 12.68
N GLY A 140 18.80 -9.02 13.22
CA GLY A 140 18.32 -9.44 14.54
C GLY A 140 16.82 -9.75 14.57
N ALA A 141 16.17 -9.89 13.41
CA ALA A 141 14.74 -10.19 13.31
C ALA A 141 14.48 -11.66 12.95
N ASP A 142 13.21 -12.04 12.99
CA ASP A 142 12.72 -13.35 12.60
C ASP A 142 11.92 -13.28 11.30
N GLY A 143 12.58 -13.55 10.18
CA GLY A 143 11.98 -13.51 8.84
C GLY A 143 10.91 -14.58 8.60
N THR A 144 10.85 -15.62 9.44
CA THR A 144 9.76 -16.62 9.37
C THR A 144 8.43 -16.05 9.88
N ARG A 145 8.49 -14.95 10.65
CA ARG A 145 7.34 -14.19 11.12
C ARG A 145 7.32 -12.85 10.40
N LEU A 146 6.92 -12.89 9.13
CA LEU A 146 6.91 -11.73 8.24
C LEU A 146 5.46 -11.35 7.89
N ALA A 147 5.13 -10.07 7.99
CA ALA A 147 3.90 -9.48 7.45
C ALA A 147 4.28 -8.39 6.44
N VAL A 148 3.37 -8.05 5.53
CA VAL A 148 3.55 -6.98 4.55
C VAL A 148 2.33 -6.09 4.52
N GLY A 149 2.52 -4.82 4.21
CA GLY A 149 1.40 -3.93 4.03
C GLY A 149 1.83 -2.57 3.53
N GLY A 150 0.86 -1.69 3.42
CA GLY A 150 1.10 -0.34 2.97
C GLY A 150 -0.19 0.42 2.79
N HIS A 151 -0.01 1.69 2.45
CA HIS A 151 -1.12 2.62 2.26
C HIS A 151 -1.26 3.04 0.80
N SER A 152 -2.50 3.28 0.37
CA SER A 152 -2.83 3.58 -1.02
C SER A 152 -2.15 2.59 -1.99
N ALA A 153 -1.33 3.08 -2.93
CA ALA A 153 -0.53 2.27 -3.85
C ALA A 153 0.30 1.17 -3.17
N GLY A 154 0.86 1.43 -1.97
CA GLY A 154 1.62 0.44 -1.22
C GLY A 154 0.76 -0.75 -0.76
N GLY A 155 -0.49 -0.50 -0.37
CA GLY A 155 -1.44 -1.57 -0.03
C GLY A 155 -1.82 -2.42 -1.25
N ASN A 156 -1.90 -1.82 -2.44
CA ASN A 156 -2.07 -2.54 -3.70
C ASN A 156 -0.85 -3.44 -3.98
N LEU A 157 0.37 -2.88 -3.90
CA LEU A 157 1.61 -3.63 -4.11
C LEU A 157 1.76 -4.80 -3.12
N ALA A 158 1.40 -4.60 -1.86
CA ALA A 158 1.43 -5.64 -0.83
C ALA A 158 0.51 -6.81 -1.19
N ALA A 159 -0.74 -6.52 -1.58
CA ALA A 159 -1.69 -7.55 -2.01
C ALA A 159 -1.22 -8.27 -3.29
N ALA A 160 -0.72 -7.51 -4.28
CA ALA A 160 -0.19 -8.06 -5.52
C ALA A 160 1.04 -8.97 -5.28
N ALA A 161 1.94 -8.57 -4.39
CA ALA A 161 3.12 -9.36 -4.05
C ALA A 161 2.74 -10.67 -3.35
N CYS A 162 1.73 -10.67 -2.46
CA CYS A 162 1.21 -11.90 -1.87
C CYS A 162 0.62 -12.85 -2.92
N LEU A 163 -0.16 -12.32 -3.87
CA LEU A 163 -0.69 -13.11 -4.98
C LEU A 163 0.43 -13.71 -5.84
N LEU A 164 1.47 -12.93 -6.15
CA LEU A 164 2.59 -13.39 -6.96
C LEU A 164 3.46 -14.41 -6.21
N ALA A 165 3.71 -14.23 -4.92
CA ALA A 165 4.42 -15.19 -4.08
C ALA A 165 3.71 -16.55 -4.09
N ALA A 166 2.38 -16.57 -3.90
CA ALA A 166 1.59 -17.80 -3.98
C ALA A 166 1.69 -18.47 -5.35
N ARG A 167 1.59 -17.70 -6.45
CA ARG A 167 1.76 -18.22 -7.82
C ARG A 167 3.14 -18.83 -8.06
N ARG A 168 4.17 -18.32 -7.40
CA ARG A 168 5.56 -18.80 -7.49
C ARG A 168 5.85 -19.95 -6.52
N GLY A 169 4.90 -20.36 -5.69
CA GLY A 169 5.11 -21.38 -4.64
C GLY A 169 6.08 -20.94 -3.54
N GLN A 170 6.25 -19.62 -3.35
CA GLN A 170 7.09 -19.07 -2.30
C GLN A 170 6.32 -19.03 -0.98
N PRO A 171 7.00 -19.16 0.19
CA PRO A 171 6.36 -18.92 1.48
C PRO A 171 5.74 -17.52 1.52
N GLY A 172 4.44 -17.45 1.81
CA GLY A 172 3.73 -16.18 1.92
C GLY A 172 3.94 -15.50 3.27
N PRO A 173 3.72 -14.17 3.37
CA PRO A 173 3.63 -13.47 4.64
C PRO A 173 2.57 -14.08 5.57
N ARG A 174 2.71 -13.93 6.88
CA ARG A 174 1.72 -14.31 7.91
C ARG A 174 0.55 -13.34 8.03
N GLY A 175 0.68 -12.14 7.46
CA GLY A 175 -0.38 -11.14 7.47
C GLY A 175 -0.21 -10.07 6.39
N LEU A 176 -1.33 -9.50 5.98
CA LEU A 176 -1.42 -8.45 4.96
C LEU A 176 -2.20 -7.24 5.52
N VAL A 177 -1.62 -6.04 5.45
CA VAL A 177 -2.32 -4.77 5.76
C VAL A 177 -2.56 -3.99 4.47
N VAL A 178 -3.83 -3.68 4.19
CA VAL A 178 -4.29 -2.92 3.01
C VAL A 178 -4.99 -1.66 3.48
N ASP A 179 -4.28 -0.54 3.51
CA ASP A 179 -4.79 0.76 3.97
C ASP A 179 -5.21 1.63 2.77
N TYR A 180 -6.53 1.88 2.62
CA TYR A 180 -7.17 2.68 1.55
C TYR A 180 -6.61 2.46 0.13
N ALA A 181 -6.32 1.22 -0.23
CA ALA A 181 -5.62 0.89 -1.47
C ALA A 181 -6.52 0.98 -2.73
N PRO A 182 -5.97 1.40 -3.88
CA PRO A 182 -6.64 1.25 -5.16
C PRO A 182 -6.52 -0.22 -5.61
N LEU A 183 -7.61 -1.00 -5.53
CA LEU A 183 -7.56 -2.44 -5.79
C LEU A 183 -8.20 -2.83 -7.13
N ASP A 184 -8.90 -1.91 -7.80
CA ASP A 184 -9.41 -2.06 -9.17
C ASP A 184 -8.85 -0.96 -10.11
N LEU A 185 -7.71 -1.21 -10.73
CA LEU A 185 -7.14 -0.32 -11.75
C LEU A 185 -7.73 -0.54 -13.15
N ALA A 186 -8.53 -1.58 -13.36
CA ALA A 186 -9.25 -1.78 -14.63
C ALA A 186 -10.43 -0.81 -14.76
N THR A 187 -11.04 -0.42 -13.63
CA THR A 187 -12.06 0.63 -13.59
C THR A 187 -11.37 1.98 -13.52
N ALA A 188 -11.60 2.84 -14.52
CA ALA A 188 -11.07 4.20 -14.53
C ALA A 188 -11.52 4.98 -13.27
N PRO A 189 -10.68 5.82 -12.66
CA PRO A 189 -11.03 6.55 -11.44
C PRO A 189 -12.32 7.36 -11.54
N ALA A 190 -12.60 7.98 -12.70
CA ALA A 190 -13.85 8.69 -12.94
C ALA A 190 -15.09 7.78 -12.87
N GLY A 191 -14.96 6.50 -13.20
CA GLY A 191 -16.02 5.50 -13.07
C GLY A 191 -16.30 5.06 -11.63
N LYS A 192 -15.48 5.50 -10.66
CA LYS A 192 -15.66 5.24 -9.23
C LYS A 192 -16.36 6.40 -8.50
N LEU A 193 -16.61 7.51 -9.20
CA LEU A 193 -17.30 8.66 -8.62
C LEU A 193 -18.76 8.34 -8.33
N ALA A 194 -19.25 8.81 -7.18
CA ALA A 194 -20.67 8.84 -6.90
C ALA A 194 -21.40 9.80 -7.86
N ALA A 195 -22.68 9.53 -8.12
CA ALA A 195 -23.51 10.44 -8.89
C ALA A 195 -23.57 11.82 -8.18
N GLY A 196 -23.24 12.89 -8.91
CA GLY A 196 -23.18 14.24 -8.35
C GLY A 196 -21.97 14.51 -7.44
N ALA A 197 -20.88 13.76 -7.62
CA ALA A 197 -19.64 13.96 -6.87
C ALA A 197 -19.17 15.43 -6.88
N ALA A 198 -18.67 15.88 -5.73
CA ALA A 198 -18.15 17.23 -5.55
C ALA A 198 -16.92 17.48 -6.44
N PRO A 199 -16.63 18.75 -6.81
CA PRO A 199 -15.47 19.09 -7.64
C PRO A 199 -14.14 18.51 -7.13
N GLU A 200 -13.94 18.46 -5.82
CA GLU A 200 -12.74 17.92 -5.18
C GLU A 200 -12.57 16.42 -5.46
N ALA A 201 -13.67 15.66 -5.44
CA ALA A 201 -13.64 14.23 -5.78
C ALA A 201 -13.32 14.02 -7.27
N VAL A 202 -13.82 14.91 -8.14
CA VAL A 202 -13.49 14.88 -9.58
C VAL A 202 -12.01 15.17 -9.80
N GLU A 203 -11.43 16.12 -9.09
CA GLU A 203 -9.99 16.43 -9.14
C GLU A 203 -9.15 15.23 -8.67
N LEU A 204 -9.53 14.58 -7.58
CA LEU A 204 -8.87 13.35 -7.11
C LEU A 204 -8.94 12.23 -8.16
N ALA A 205 -10.08 12.07 -8.84
CA ALA A 205 -10.21 11.11 -9.94
C ALA A 205 -9.29 11.44 -11.13
N GLN A 206 -9.11 12.72 -11.45
CA GLN A 206 -8.16 13.16 -12.49
C GLN A 206 -6.71 12.87 -12.09
N ILE A 207 -6.33 13.14 -10.84
CA ILE A 207 -5.02 12.79 -10.30
C ILE A 207 -4.81 11.26 -10.38
N GLY A 208 -5.80 10.47 -9.97
CA GLY A 208 -5.80 9.02 -10.10
C GLY A 208 -5.58 8.55 -11.54
N ALA A 209 -6.21 9.21 -12.52
CA ALA A 209 -6.04 8.87 -13.93
C ALA A 209 -4.60 9.10 -14.42
N ARG A 210 -3.91 10.14 -13.90
CA ARG A 210 -2.49 10.37 -14.18
C ARG A 210 -1.61 9.25 -13.60
N PHE A 211 -1.86 8.85 -12.35
CA PHE A 211 -1.15 7.73 -11.74
C PHE A 211 -1.30 6.46 -12.58
N ASN A 212 -2.52 6.11 -12.99
CA ASN A 212 -2.76 4.96 -13.85
C ASN A 212 -2.02 5.07 -15.19
N ALA A 213 -1.96 6.25 -15.79
CA ALA A 213 -1.29 6.48 -17.07
C ALA A 213 0.25 6.35 -17.00
N TRP A 214 0.87 6.73 -15.86
CA TRP A 214 2.31 6.52 -15.67
C TRP A 214 2.65 5.10 -15.22
N TYR A 215 1.79 4.49 -14.39
CA TYR A 215 2.03 3.17 -13.82
C TYR A 215 1.77 2.02 -14.79
N LEU A 216 0.64 2.05 -15.50
CA LEU A 216 0.24 0.95 -16.37
C LEU A 216 0.89 1.11 -17.76
N PRO A 217 1.54 0.07 -18.31
CA PRO A 217 2.08 0.12 -19.67
C PRO A 217 0.99 0.27 -20.74
N SER A 218 -0.26 -0.10 -20.41
CA SER A 218 -1.47 0.20 -21.18
C SER A 218 -2.70 0.11 -20.28
N PRO A 219 -3.84 0.74 -20.63
CA PRO A 219 -5.09 0.60 -19.87
C PRO A 219 -5.54 -0.86 -19.68
N ALA A 220 -5.28 -1.72 -20.68
CA ALA A 220 -5.61 -3.14 -20.61
C ALA A 220 -4.83 -3.89 -19.51
N ALA A 221 -3.63 -3.43 -19.16
CA ALA A 221 -2.84 -4.02 -18.08
C ALA A 221 -3.52 -3.87 -16.71
N GLY A 222 -4.41 -2.88 -16.54
CA GLY A 222 -5.22 -2.72 -15.33
C GLY A 222 -6.13 -3.92 -15.04
N ALA A 223 -6.47 -4.72 -16.05
CA ALA A 223 -7.26 -5.95 -15.87
C ALA A 223 -6.47 -7.12 -15.28
N ASP A 224 -5.12 -7.05 -15.26
CA ASP A 224 -4.30 -8.06 -14.60
C ASP A 224 -4.59 -8.08 -13.09
N GLU A 225 -4.70 -9.29 -12.53
CA GLU A 225 -4.96 -9.49 -11.11
C GLU A 225 -3.85 -8.94 -10.20
N LEU A 226 -2.63 -8.74 -10.71
CA LEU A 226 -1.54 -8.08 -9.96
C LEU A 226 -1.62 -6.55 -10.02
N ALA A 227 -2.28 -5.99 -11.04
CA ALA A 227 -2.59 -4.55 -11.07
C ALA A 227 -3.89 -4.26 -10.29
N SER A 228 -4.85 -5.17 -10.37
CA SER A 228 -6.14 -5.13 -9.69
C SER A 228 -6.35 -6.35 -8.79
N PRO A 229 -5.76 -6.41 -7.58
CA PRO A 229 -5.91 -7.54 -6.66
C PRO A 229 -7.35 -7.92 -6.36
N VAL A 230 -8.29 -6.96 -6.37
CA VAL A 230 -9.73 -7.25 -6.20
C VAL A 230 -10.32 -8.09 -7.32
N ARG A 231 -9.59 -8.34 -8.41
CA ARG A 231 -10.00 -9.18 -9.54
C ARG A 231 -9.37 -10.57 -9.52
N ALA A 232 -8.48 -10.87 -8.57
CA ALA A 232 -7.80 -12.16 -8.49
C ALA A 232 -8.77 -13.34 -8.56
N ARG A 233 -8.43 -14.39 -9.30
CA ARG A 233 -9.32 -15.56 -9.45
C ARG A 233 -9.46 -16.35 -8.16
N ASP A 234 -8.38 -16.45 -7.41
CA ASP A 234 -8.32 -17.14 -6.14
C ASP A 234 -7.70 -16.20 -5.10
N LEU A 235 -8.52 -15.81 -4.11
CA LEU A 235 -8.09 -14.98 -2.98
C LEU A 235 -7.81 -15.82 -1.73
N SER A 236 -8.14 -17.12 -1.74
CA SER A 236 -7.91 -18.01 -0.59
C SER A 236 -6.42 -18.22 -0.31
N VAL A 237 -5.56 -17.89 -1.29
CA VAL A 237 -4.11 -17.91 -1.17
C VAL A 237 -3.54 -16.74 -0.36
N LEU A 238 -4.34 -15.71 -0.07
CA LEU A 238 -3.89 -14.55 0.71
C LEU A 238 -3.88 -14.85 2.21
N PRO A 239 -2.93 -14.28 2.96
CA PRO A 239 -2.85 -14.47 4.40
C PRO A 239 -4.00 -13.74 5.13
N PRO A 240 -4.14 -13.92 6.46
CA PRO A 240 -4.97 -13.05 7.27
C PRO A 240 -4.76 -11.59 6.87
N THR A 241 -5.85 -10.85 6.66
CA THR A 241 -5.80 -9.53 6.03
C THR A 241 -6.58 -8.50 6.84
N LEU A 242 -5.94 -7.36 7.11
CA LEU A 242 -6.59 -6.16 7.61
C LEU A 242 -6.83 -5.20 6.44
N VAL A 243 -8.08 -4.82 6.20
CA VAL A 243 -8.49 -3.82 5.21
C VAL A 243 -9.00 -2.58 5.93
N LEU A 244 -8.40 -1.43 5.68
CA LEU A 244 -8.88 -0.14 6.18
C LEU A 244 -9.36 0.71 5.02
N THR A 245 -10.51 1.36 5.20
CA THR A 245 -11.12 2.22 4.18
C THR A 245 -11.58 3.52 4.82
N ALA A 246 -11.63 4.60 4.05
CA ALA A 246 -12.11 5.90 4.50
C ALA A 246 -13.52 6.16 3.93
N GLU A 247 -14.43 6.70 4.74
CA GLU A 247 -15.84 6.89 4.38
C GLU A 247 -16.04 7.71 3.09
N HIS A 248 -15.24 8.77 2.92
CA HIS A 248 -15.33 9.72 1.82
C HIS A 248 -14.26 9.49 0.74
N ASP A 249 -13.60 8.34 0.74
CA ASP A 249 -12.56 8.00 -0.24
C ASP A 249 -13.17 7.45 -1.54
N LEU A 250 -12.67 7.96 -2.68
CA LEU A 250 -12.96 7.45 -4.02
C LEU A 250 -12.66 5.94 -4.15
N LEU A 251 -11.68 5.44 -3.41
CA LEU A 251 -11.22 4.05 -3.45
C LEU A 251 -11.95 3.13 -2.47
N ARG A 252 -12.85 3.66 -1.63
CA ARG A 252 -13.56 2.88 -0.62
C ARG A 252 -14.24 1.64 -1.19
N ALA A 253 -14.95 1.79 -2.32
CA ALA A 253 -15.69 0.70 -2.93
C ALA A 253 -14.78 -0.46 -3.38
N ASP A 254 -13.53 -0.18 -3.76
CA ASP A 254 -12.54 -1.21 -4.07
C ASP A 254 -12.17 -2.01 -2.81
N GLY A 255 -11.88 -1.31 -1.71
CA GLY A 255 -11.52 -1.91 -0.43
C GLY A 255 -12.65 -2.73 0.19
N ASP A 256 -13.87 -2.18 0.23
CA ASP A 256 -15.06 -2.87 0.74
C ASP A 256 -15.30 -4.17 -0.05
N ARG A 257 -15.24 -4.08 -1.39
CA ARG A 257 -15.38 -5.25 -2.27
C ARG A 257 -14.26 -6.27 -2.05
N PHE A 258 -13.03 -5.84 -1.85
CA PHE A 258 -11.91 -6.74 -1.60
C PHE A 258 -12.07 -7.49 -0.29
N ALA A 259 -12.46 -6.80 0.80
CA ALA A 259 -12.74 -7.42 2.08
C ALA A 259 -13.86 -8.47 1.98
N ASP A 260 -14.96 -8.16 1.29
CA ASP A 260 -16.06 -9.11 1.09
C ASP A 260 -15.62 -10.35 0.30
N ARG A 261 -14.81 -10.14 -0.74
CA ARG A 261 -14.27 -11.24 -1.54
C ARG A 261 -13.28 -12.12 -0.77
N LEU A 262 -12.44 -11.53 0.10
CA LEU A 262 -11.52 -12.27 0.98
C LEU A 262 -12.31 -13.15 1.95
N ARG A 263 -13.34 -12.61 2.60
CA ARG A 263 -14.23 -13.36 3.49
C ARG A 263 -14.93 -14.50 2.77
N ALA A 264 -15.46 -14.23 1.57
CA ALA A 264 -16.10 -15.26 0.76
C ALA A 264 -15.13 -16.38 0.34
N ALA A 265 -13.83 -16.09 0.23
CA ALA A 265 -12.77 -17.07 -0.04
C ALA A 265 -12.25 -17.78 1.22
N GLY A 266 -12.77 -17.47 2.42
CA GLY A 266 -12.37 -18.09 3.68
C GLY A 266 -11.13 -17.50 4.34
N VAL A 267 -10.65 -16.33 3.89
CA VAL A 267 -9.51 -15.63 4.51
C VAL A 267 -9.96 -14.95 5.81
N ASP A 268 -9.18 -15.09 6.89
CA ASP A 268 -9.38 -14.33 8.12
C ASP A 268 -9.23 -12.83 7.85
N THR A 269 -10.35 -12.12 7.76
CA THR A 269 -10.40 -10.75 7.22
C THR A 269 -11.05 -9.80 8.21
N GLU A 270 -10.26 -8.85 8.67
CA GLU A 270 -10.71 -7.69 9.42
C GLU A 270 -10.92 -6.52 8.45
N HIS A 271 -12.04 -5.82 8.55
CA HIS A 271 -12.32 -4.63 7.73
C HIS A 271 -12.93 -3.55 8.58
N ALA A 272 -12.36 -2.35 8.51
CA ALA A 272 -12.86 -1.18 9.21
C ALA A 272 -13.02 0.00 8.23
N VAL A 273 -14.18 0.64 8.30
CA VAL A 273 -14.46 1.91 7.63
C VAL A 273 -14.24 3.02 8.65
N HIS A 274 -13.40 4.00 8.32
CA HIS A 274 -13.10 5.14 9.15
C HIS A 274 -14.05 6.31 8.82
N PRO A 275 -14.95 6.69 9.74
CA PRO A 275 -15.95 7.72 9.50
C PRO A 275 -15.30 9.11 9.35
N GLY A 276 -15.95 9.98 8.58
CA GLY A 276 -15.51 11.36 8.37
C GLY A 276 -14.15 11.51 7.68
N SER A 277 -13.57 10.41 7.22
CA SER A 277 -12.20 10.36 6.72
C SER A 277 -12.16 10.32 5.20
N GLY A 278 -11.17 11.01 4.61
CA GLY A 278 -10.88 10.97 3.17
C GLY A 278 -9.68 10.09 2.84
N HIS A 279 -9.23 10.13 1.58
CA HIS A 279 -8.00 9.45 1.19
C HIS A 279 -6.80 9.95 2.00
N ALA A 280 -5.83 9.07 2.29
CA ALA A 280 -4.65 9.37 3.11
C ALA A 280 -4.92 9.71 4.59
N PHE A 281 -6.07 9.30 5.14
CA PHE A 281 -6.46 9.69 6.50
C PHE A 281 -5.48 9.25 7.59
N THR A 282 -4.75 8.15 7.40
CA THR A 282 -3.74 7.69 8.37
C THR A 282 -2.51 8.60 8.43
N HIS A 283 -2.34 9.53 7.48
CA HIS A 283 -1.19 10.43 7.41
C HIS A 283 -1.57 11.91 7.56
N VAL A 284 -2.68 12.33 6.95
CA VAL A 284 -3.12 13.74 6.89
C VAL A 284 -4.59 13.94 7.26
N GLY A 285 -5.25 12.91 7.80
CA GLY A 285 -6.65 12.95 8.21
C GLY A 285 -6.88 13.44 9.65
N PRO A 286 -8.11 13.28 10.16
CA PRO A 286 -8.42 13.53 11.56
C PRO A 286 -7.53 12.68 12.48
N GLU A 287 -6.96 13.31 13.50
CA GLU A 287 -6.00 12.69 14.43
C GLU A 287 -6.58 11.44 15.12
N ASP A 288 -7.83 11.50 15.57
CA ASP A 288 -8.51 10.39 16.23
C ASP A 288 -8.68 9.19 15.30
N GLN A 289 -8.98 9.45 14.02
CA GLN A 289 -9.13 8.40 13.00
C GLN A 289 -7.79 7.79 12.61
N ALA A 290 -6.75 8.61 12.45
CA ALA A 290 -5.39 8.14 12.19
C ALA A 290 -4.87 7.28 13.35
N ALA A 291 -5.00 7.75 14.59
CA ALA A 291 -4.58 7.03 15.78
C ALA A 291 -5.32 5.69 15.92
N ALA A 292 -6.65 5.67 15.69
CA ALA A 292 -7.45 4.45 15.74
C ALA A 292 -7.00 3.43 14.66
N ALA A 293 -6.68 3.89 13.46
CA ALA A 293 -6.15 3.02 12.40
C ALA A 293 -4.78 2.45 12.76
N TRP A 294 -3.85 3.29 13.21
CA TRP A 294 -2.49 2.85 13.58
C TRP A 294 -2.53 1.85 14.73
N GLN A 295 -3.38 2.08 15.73
CA GLN A 295 -3.59 1.15 16.82
C GLN A 295 -4.13 -0.20 16.33
N ARG A 296 -5.14 -0.19 15.43
CA ARG A 296 -5.70 -1.42 14.85
C ARG A 296 -4.66 -2.20 14.03
N MET A 297 -3.83 -1.50 13.25
CA MET A 297 -2.71 -2.13 12.55
C MET A 297 -1.72 -2.75 13.54
N ALA A 298 -1.37 -2.07 14.62
CA ALA A 298 -0.46 -2.60 15.63
C ALA A 298 -1.02 -3.84 16.34
N ASP A 299 -2.32 -3.85 16.67
CA ASP A 299 -3.00 -5.02 17.25
C ASP A 299 -3.02 -6.20 16.28
N PHE A 300 -3.33 -5.94 14.99
CA PHE A 300 -3.30 -6.94 13.94
C PHE A 300 -1.89 -7.53 13.76
N LEU A 301 -0.87 -6.68 13.70
CA LEU A 301 0.53 -7.09 13.56
C LEU A 301 0.99 -7.92 14.76
N ARG A 302 0.67 -7.53 16.00
CA ARG A 302 0.94 -8.34 17.19
C ARG A 302 0.34 -9.74 17.09
N ARG A 303 -0.89 -9.85 16.59
CA ARG A 303 -1.59 -11.12 16.43
C ARG A 303 -0.92 -12.03 15.39
N VAL A 304 -0.60 -11.51 14.20
CA VAL A 304 -0.06 -12.33 13.09
C VAL A 304 1.45 -12.58 13.20
N LEU A 305 2.18 -11.71 13.90
CA LEU A 305 3.63 -11.83 14.14
C LEU A 305 3.97 -12.46 15.51
N GLY A 306 2.96 -12.71 16.34
CA GLY A 306 3.11 -13.44 17.60
C GLY A 306 3.76 -14.81 17.39
N GLY A 307 4.52 -15.26 18.39
CA GLY A 307 4.97 -16.65 18.44
C GLY A 307 3.79 -17.59 18.61
N ASP A 308 3.90 -18.82 18.13
CA ASP A 308 2.94 -19.86 18.52
C ASP A 308 2.93 -19.95 20.05
N PRO A 309 1.76 -20.02 20.71
CA PRO A 309 1.71 -20.20 22.15
C PRO A 309 2.58 -21.41 22.49
N CYS A 310 3.54 -21.20 23.40
CA CYS A 310 4.46 -22.24 23.86
C CYS A 310 3.65 -23.50 24.17
N ALA A 311 3.88 -24.57 23.40
CA ALA A 311 3.23 -25.86 23.59
C ALA A 311 3.76 -26.55 24.85
#